data_AF-A0A2E5XTY6-F1
#
_entry.id   AF-A0A2E5XTY6-F1
#
_cell.length_a   1.000
_cell.length_b   1.000
_cell.length_c   1.000
_cell.angle_alpha   90.00
_cell.angle_beta   90.00
_cell.angle_gamma   90.00
#
_symmetry.space_group_name_H-M   'P 1'
#
loop_
_entity.id
_entity.type
_entity.pdbx_description
1 polymer ?
#
loop_
_entity_poly.entity_id
_entity_poly.type
_entity_poly.pdbx_seq_one_letter_code
_entity_poly.pdbx_strand_id
1 'polypeptide(L)' 'MNMLTIDKLYFVGIGGIGMSALARYFHAQGKKVGGYDKTETVLTKSLVQE' A
#
# COMPACT_ATOMS: atom_id res chain seq x y z
N MET A 1 -2.86 -5.08 18.96
CA MET A 1 -2.24 -3.87 18.39
C MET A 1 -3.36 -3.00 17.83
N ASN A 2 -3.49 -1.74 18.26
CA ASN A 2 -4.60 -0.89 17.82
C ASN A 2 -4.29 -0.30 16.44
N MET A 3 -5.02 -0.69 15.40
CA MET A 3 -4.79 -0.17 14.04
C MET A 3 -5.11 1.33 13.91
N LEU A 4 -5.88 1.90 14.84
CA LEU A 4 -6.20 3.32 14.83
C LEU A 4 -4.95 4.20 15.06
N THR A 5 -3.95 3.70 15.80
CA THR A 5 -2.74 4.45 16.16
C THR A 5 -1.61 4.30 15.14
N ILE A 6 -1.78 3.47 14.11
CA ILE A 6 -0.75 3.27 13.09
C ILE A 6 -0.99 4.29 11.99
N ASP A 7 -0.04 5.21 11.80
CA ASP A 7 -0.15 6.27 10.77
C ASP A 7 0.68 5.98 9.51
N LYS A 8 1.60 5.01 9.59
CA LYS A 8 2.50 4.63 8.51
C LYS A 8 2.48 3.12 8.32
N LEU A 9 2.16 2.67 7.12
CA LEU A 9 2.16 1.27 6.73
C LEU A 9 3.17 1.05 5.61
N TYR A 10 3.90 -0.06 5.67
CA TYR A 10 4.83 -0.46 4.62
C TYR A 10 4.55 -1.89 4.19
N PHE A 11 4.21 -2.09 2.92
CA PHE A 11 3.86 -3.41 2.37
C PHE A 11 5.02 -3.98 1.55
N VAL A 12 5.44 -5.20 1.88
CA VAL A 12 6.35 -6.00 1.05
C VAL A 12 5.52 -6.89 0.13
N GLY A 13 5.80 -6.86 -1.17
CA GLY A 13 4.95 -7.47 -2.19
C GLY A 13 3.72 -6.64 -2.54
N ILE A 14 3.85 -5.30 -2.52
CA ILE A 14 2.71 -4.39 -2.72
C ILE A 14 2.08 -4.49 -4.12
N GLY A 15 2.81 -5.03 -5.10
CA GLY A 15 2.37 -5.20 -6.50
C GLY A 15 1.40 -6.36 -6.73
N GLY A 16 1.13 -7.20 -5.71
CA GLY A 16 0.07 -8.20 -5.77
C GLY A 16 -1.32 -7.59 -5.63
N ILE A 17 -2.32 -8.14 -6.34
CA ILE A 17 -3.70 -7.60 -6.40
C ILE A 17 -4.29 -7.34 -5.00
N GLY A 18 -4.16 -8.30 -4.08
CA GLY A 18 -4.65 -8.17 -2.71
C GLY A 18 -3.89 -7.11 -1.90
N MET A 19 -2.55 -7.07 -2.04
CA MET A 19 -1.72 -6.11 -1.31
C MET A 19 -1.94 -4.68 -1.80
N SER A 20 -2.11 -4.49 -3.11
CA SER A 20 -2.48 -3.19 -3.68
C SER A 20 -3.88 -2.75 -3.21
N ALA A 21 -4.83 -3.66 -3.06
CA ALA A 21 -6.16 -3.32 -2.52
C ALA A 21 -6.09 -2.87 -1.05
N LEU A 22 -5.28 -3.55 -0.23
CA LEU A 22 -5.03 -3.13 1.16
C LEU A 22 -4.32 -1.78 1.23
N ALA A 23 -3.30 -1.57 0.39
CA ALA A 23 -2.60 -0.29 0.30
C ALA A 23 -3.58 0.87 0.02
N ARG A 24 -4.47 0.70 -0.96
CA ARG A 24 -5.52 1.68 -1.29
C ARG A 24 -6.50 1.93 -0.14
N TYR A 25 -6.93 0.87 0.51
CA TYR A 25 -7.86 0.97 1.64
C TYR A 25 -7.28 1.85 2.76
N PHE A 26 -6.01 1.63 3.14
CA PHE A 26 -5.38 2.42 4.19
C PHE A 26 -5.02 3.85 3.72
N HIS A 27 -4.62 4.01 2.46
CA HIS A 27 -4.40 5.33 1.87
C HIS A 27 -5.68 6.18 1.88
N ALA A 28 -6.82 5.58 1.51
CA ALA A 28 -8.13 6.24 1.55
C ALA A 28 -8.58 6.62 2.98
N GLN A 29 -8.03 5.97 4.01
CA GLN A 29 -8.23 6.34 5.41
C GLN A 29 -7.28 7.44 5.90
N GLY A 30 -6.50 8.05 5.01
CA GLY A 30 -5.54 9.11 5.33
C GLY A 30 -4.24 8.59 5.96
N LYS A 31 -4.00 7.28 5.91
CA LYS A 31 -2.75 6.68 6.43
C LYS A 31 -1.66 6.80 5.37
N LYS A 32 -0.41 7.02 5.79
CA LYS A 32 0.73 7.02 4.88
C LYS A 32 1.07 5.59 4.50
N VAL A 33 1.05 5.28 3.22
CA VAL A 33 1.37 3.96 2.71
C VAL A 33 2.63 4.01 1.87
N GLY A 34 3.54 3.08 2.11
CA GLY A 34 4.67 2.78 1.24
C GLY A 34 4.70 1.30 0.94
N GLY A 35 5.54 0.92 -0.02
CA GLY A 35 5.78 -0.50 -0.25
C GLY A 35 6.93 -0.77 -1.19
N TYR A 36 7.26 -2.05 -1.24
CA TYR A 36 8.27 -2.62 -2.11
C TYR A 36 7.65 -3.80 -2.85
N ASP A 37 7.99 -3.94 -4.12
CA ASP A 37 7.82 -5.18 -4.86
C ASP A 37 9.10 -5.42 -5.66
N LYS A 38 9.44 -6.68 -5.89
CA LYS A 38 10.65 -7.04 -6.63
C LYS A 38 10.52 -6.66 -8.10
N THR A 39 9.30 -6.81 -8.65
CA THR A 39 9.03 -6.55 -10.06
C THR A 39 8.07 -5.38 -10.17
N GLU A 40 8.41 -4.41 -11.02
CA GLU A 40 7.49 -3.32 -11.34
C GLU A 40 6.28 -3.87 -12.12
N THR A 41 5.08 -3.52 -11.68
CA THR A 41 3.82 -3.94 -12.31
C THR A 41 2.97 -2.73 -12.66
N VAL A 42 1.91 -2.93 -13.44
CA VAL A 42 0.90 -1.88 -13.68
C VAL A 42 0.29 -1.40 -12.35
N LEU A 43 0.12 -2.30 -11.38
CA LEU A 43 -0.39 -1.95 -10.05
C LEU A 43 0.60 -1.10 -9.26
N THR A 44 1.89 -1.42 -9.25
CA THR A 44 2.88 -0.57 -8.56
C THR A 44 2.99 0.79 -9.21
N LYS A 45 2.88 0.89 -10.54
CA LYS A 45 2.83 2.18 -11.27
C LYS A 45 1.61 3.01 -10.89
N SER A 46 0.44 2.38 -10.80
CA SER A 46 -0.80 3.03 -10.35
C SER A 46 -0.64 3.57 -8.94
N LEU A 47 -0.16 2.73 -8.01
CA LEU A 47 0.00 3.10 -6.60
C LEU A 47 0.95 4.29 -6.37
N VAL A 48 1.93 4.51 -7.25
CA VAL A 48 2.84 5.68 -7.16
C VAL A 48 2.14 6.99 -7.55
N GLN A 49 1.05 6.92 -8.32
CA GLN A 49 0.27 8.08 -8.77
C GLN A 49 -0.94 8.39 -7.89
N GLU A 50 -1.25 7.49 -6.94
CA GLU A 50 -2.35 7.60 -5.97
C GLU A 50 -1.94 8.39 -4.73
#